data_AF-A0A146LBK1-F1
#
_entry.id   AF-A0A146LBK1-F1
#
_cell.length_a   1.000
_cell.length_b   1.000
_cell.length_c   1.000
_cell.angle_alpha   90.00
_cell.angle_beta   90.00
_cell.angle_gamma   90.00
#
_symmetry.space_group_name_H-M   'P 1'
#
loop_
_entity.id
_entity.type
_entity.pdbx_description
1 polymer ?
#
loop_
_entity_poly.entity_id
_entity_poly.type
_entity_poly.pdbx_seq_one_letter_code
_entity_poly.pdbx_strand_id
1 'polypeptide(L)'
;NNYTLDVIWSPGSIKIVDFNTFGDESVNAGLFSWSELEEMDYIEGVSPEFRYISEDIGIQPVRLSQHFGLPIDLTEISQEKSQSIIDILQAQVDIQRADE
;
A
#
# COMPACT_ATOMS: atom_id res chain seq x y z
N ASN A 1 18.93 0.06 -13.79
CA ASN A 1 17.50 0.34 -13.98
C ASN A 1 16.71 -0.74 -13.29
N ASN A 2 16.44 -0.53 -12.00
CA ASN A 2 15.79 -1.51 -11.14
C ASN A 2 14.34 -1.04 -10.93
N TYR A 3 13.39 -1.96 -10.99
CA TYR A 3 11.96 -1.67 -10.87
C TYR A 3 11.27 -2.83 -10.15
N THR A 4 10.09 -2.56 -9.62
CA THR A 4 9.21 -3.57 -9.03
C THR A 4 7.90 -3.65 -9.83
N LEU A 5 7.29 -4.83 -9.83
CA LEU A 5 6.08 -5.12 -10.60
C LEU A 5 5.09 -5.84 -9.69
N ASP A 6 3.87 -5.34 -9.66
CA ASP A 6 2.78 -6.04 -9.02
C ASP A 6 2.05 -6.90 -10.07
N VAL A 7 1.88 -8.18 -9.76
CA VAL A 7 1.28 -9.15 -10.69
C VAL A 7 0.15 -9.94 -10.02
N ILE A 8 -0.88 -10.24 -10.81
CA ILE A 8 -1.90 -11.21 -10.45
C ILE A 8 -1.70 -12.44 -11.32
N TRP A 9 -1.51 -13.57 -10.66
CA TRP A 9 -1.43 -14.87 -11.29
C TRP A 9 -2.79 -15.58 -11.24
N SER A 10 -3.11 -16.24 -12.35
CA SER A 10 -4.20 -17.21 -12.48
C SER A 10 -3.70 -18.38 -13.32
N PRO A 11 -4.27 -19.59 -13.19
CA PRO A 11 -3.86 -20.73 -14.00
C PRO A 11 -3.85 -20.38 -15.50
N GLY A 12 -2.66 -20.38 -16.10
CA GLY A 12 -2.46 -20.06 -17.53
C GLY A 12 -2.37 -18.57 -17.89
N SER A 13 -2.44 -17.64 -16.93
CA SER A 13 -2.35 -16.20 -17.20
C SER A 13 -1.69 -15.42 -16.05
N ILE A 14 -0.73 -14.57 -16.40
CA ILE A 14 -0.14 -13.55 -15.52
C ILE A 14 -0.53 -12.19 -16.06
N LYS A 15 -1.03 -11.31 -15.19
CA LYS A 15 -1.37 -9.92 -15.53
C LYS A 15 -0.55 -8.97 -14.67
N ILE A 16 0.03 -7.96 -15.28
CA ILE A 16 0.68 -6.86 -14.57
C ILE A 16 -0.41 -5.89 -14.11
N VAL A 17 -0.36 -5.52 -12.84
CA VAL A 17 -1.27 -4.55 -12.21
C VAL A 17 -0.62 -3.17 -12.18
N ASP A 18 0.64 -3.11 -11.75
CA ASP A 18 1.33 -1.83 -11.53
C ASP A 18 2.86 -1.93 -11.75
N PHE A 19 3.48 -0.78 -12.02
CA PHE A 19 4.92 -0.61 -12.23
C PHE A 19 5.45 0.44 -11.26
N ASN A 20 6.48 0.06 -10.50
CA ASN A 20 7.02 0.89 -9.43
C ASN A 20 8.55 1.03 -9.54
N THR A 21 9.07 2.10 -8.94
CA THR A 21 10.52 2.35 -8.86
C THR A 21 11.10 1.54 -7.70
N PHE A 22 12.20 0.83 -7.95
CA PHE A 22 12.86 0.05 -6.90
C PHE A 22 13.50 0.96 -5.85
N GLY A 23 13.25 0.69 -4.57
CA GLY A 23 13.79 1.46 -3.44
C GLY A 23 13.02 2.76 -3.13
N ASP A 24 11.87 2.99 -3.77
CA ASP A 24 11.03 4.14 -3.47
C ASP A 24 10.36 3.99 -2.09
N GLU A 25 10.45 5.03 -1.25
CA GLU A 25 9.90 5.02 0.11
C GLU A 25 8.38 4.88 0.15
N SER A 26 7.68 5.23 -0.93
CA SER A 26 6.23 5.08 -1.06
C SER A 26 5.79 3.65 -1.42
N VAL A 27 6.73 2.79 -1.81
CA VAL A 27 6.47 1.43 -2.27
C VAL A 27 6.77 0.43 -1.14
N ASN A 28 5.83 -0.48 -0.90
CA ASN A 28 5.99 -1.52 0.12
C ASN A 28 6.78 -2.72 -0.44
N ALA A 29 7.84 -3.14 0.25
CA ALA A 29 8.67 -4.31 -0.11
C ALA A 29 8.00 -5.68 0.18
N GLY A 30 6.79 -5.69 0.74
CA GLY A 30 6.01 -6.89 1.04
C GLY A 30 6.61 -7.69 2.19
N LEU A 31 7.02 -8.94 1.91
CA LEU A 31 7.65 -9.82 2.89
C LEU A 31 9.18 -9.69 2.94
N PHE A 32 9.71 -8.66 2.27
CA PHE A 32 11.12 -8.32 2.26
C PHE A 32 11.38 -6.97 2.93
N SER A 33 12.63 -6.72 3.29
CA SER A 33 13.15 -5.40 3.63
C SER A 33 13.87 -4.79 2.42
N TRP A 34 13.86 -3.47 2.27
CA TRP A 34 14.58 -2.84 1.17
C TRP A 34 16.09 -3.08 1.23
N SER A 35 16.67 -3.06 2.43
CA SER A 35 18.11 -3.32 2.64
C SER A 35 18.54 -4.70 2.17
N GLU A 36 17.73 -5.75 2.41
CA GLU A 36 18.13 -7.09 1.94
C GLU A 36 18.01 -7.20 0.42
N LEU A 37 16.99 -6.57 -0.19
CA LEU A 37 16.83 -6.58 -1.66
C LEU A 37 17.97 -5.84 -2.37
N GLU A 38 18.52 -4.79 -1.77
CA GLU A 38 19.70 -4.07 -2.29
C GLU A 38 20.98 -4.89 -2.24
N GLU A 39 21.09 -5.80 -1.27
CA GLU A 39 22.22 -6.73 -1.11
C GLU A 39 22.08 -7.99 -1.98
N MET A 40 20.91 -8.21 -2.60
CA MET A 40 20.65 -9.37 -3.46
C MET A 40 21.22 -9.15 -4.87
N ASP A 41 22.12 -10.05 -5.26
CA ASP A 41 22.62 -10.12 -6.63
C ASP A 41 21.82 -11.12 -7.47
N TYR A 42 21.54 -10.73 -8.71
CA TYR A 42 21.02 -11.67 -9.70
C TYR A 42 22.11 -12.67 -10.09
N ILE A 43 21.85 -13.95 -9.86
CA ILE A 43 22.72 -15.04 -10.28
C ILE A 43 22.00 -15.84 -11.37
N GLU A 44 22.59 -15.84 -12.57
CA GLU A 44 22.03 -16.55 -13.72
C GLU A 44 21.88 -18.05 -13.42
N GLY A 45 20.69 -18.60 -13.71
CA GLY A 45 20.37 -20.01 -13.50
C GLY A 45 19.94 -20.38 -12.07
N VAL A 46 19.92 -19.42 -11.14
CA VAL A 46 19.40 -19.62 -9.78
C VAL A 46 17.96 -19.13 -9.71
N SER A 47 17.08 -19.92 -9.07
CA SER A 47 15.69 -19.50 -8.82
C SER A 47 15.67 -18.33 -7.84
N PRO A 48 14.81 -17.32 -8.05
CA PRO A 48 14.63 -16.26 -7.06
C PRO A 48 14.07 -16.82 -5.75
N GLU A 49 14.25 -16.05 -4.68
CA GLU A 49 13.65 -16.34 -3.38
C GLU A 49 12.16 -16.02 -3.41
N PHE A 50 11.34 -16.96 -2.93
CA PHE A 50 9.91 -16.76 -2.76
C PHE A 50 9.55 -16.83 -1.28
N ARG A 51 8.84 -15.81 -0.80
CA ARG A 51 8.29 -15.76 0.55
C ARG A 51 6.77 -15.79 0.48
N TYR A 52 6.17 -16.56 1.38
CA TYR A 52 4.73 -16.73 1.47
C TYR A 52 4.29 -16.51 2.92
N ILE A 53 3.08 -16.00 3.10
CA ILE A 53 2.44 -15.96 4.41
C ILE A 53 2.13 -17.41 4.79
N SER A 54 2.70 -17.87 5.91
CA SER A 54 2.62 -19.26 6.37
C SER A 54 1.27 -19.63 6.99
N GLU A 55 0.51 -18.63 7.41
CA GLU A 55 -0.82 -18.80 7.98
C GLU A 55 -1.87 -18.71 6.87
N ASP A 56 -2.96 -19.48 7.01
CA ASP A 56 -4.11 -19.44 6.09
C ASP A 56 -4.97 -18.18 6.38
N ILE A 57 -4.33 -17.03 6.29
CA ILE A 57 -4.94 -15.71 6.42
C ILE A 57 -5.33 -15.27 5.01
N GLY A 58 -6.62 -15.02 4.79
CA GLY A 58 -7.02 -14.23 3.64
C GLY A 58 -6.37 -12.84 3.71
N ILE A 59 -6.24 -12.16 2.56
CA ILE A 59 -5.96 -10.73 2.53
C ILE A 59 -7.21 -10.01 3.09
N GLN A 60 -7.40 -10.08 4.41
CA GLN A 60 -8.34 -9.21 5.09
C GLN A 60 -7.61 -7.88 5.31
N PRO A 61 -8.18 -6.75 4.87
CA PRO A 61 -7.65 -5.46 5.28
C PRO A 61 -7.67 -5.42 6.81
N VAL A 62 -6.48 -5.42 7.40
CA VAL A 62 -6.25 -5.65 8.83
C VAL A 62 -6.94 -4.58 9.70
N ARG A 63 -7.46 -3.52 9.08
CA ARG A 63 -8.22 -2.45 9.71
C ARG A 63 -9.31 -1.94 8.76
N LEU A 64 -10.41 -2.69 8.63
CA LEU A 64 -11.61 -2.23 7.93
C LEU A 64 -12.10 -0.85 8.40
N SER A 65 -11.84 -0.48 9.65
CA SER A 65 -12.17 0.85 10.21
C SER A 65 -11.20 1.98 9.82
N GLN A 66 -10.02 1.66 9.28
CA GLN A 66 -9.03 2.65 8.83
C GLN A 66 -8.90 2.71 7.31
N HIS A 67 -9.53 1.79 6.58
CA HIS A 67 -9.59 1.76 5.12
C HIS A 67 -11.03 1.93 4.64
N PHE A 68 -11.71 2.94 5.17
CA PHE A 68 -12.75 3.57 4.35
C PHE A 68 -12.05 4.05 3.07
N GLY A 69 -12.67 3.84 1.91
CA GLY A 69 -12.16 4.26 0.60
C GLY A 69 -12.09 5.79 0.49
N LEU A 70 -11.25 6.39 1.31
CA LEU A 70 -11.00 7.81 1.44
C LEU A 70 -9.85 8.15 0.49
N PRO A 71 -9.96 9.25 -0.26
CA PRO A 71 -8.84 9.80 -1.00
C PRO A 71 -7.60 9.96 -0.10
N ILE A 72 -6.43 9.65 -0.65
CA ILE A 72 -5.15 9.71 0.08
C ILE A 72 -4.92 11.08 0.72
N ASP A 73 -5.32 12.15 0.02
CA ASP A 73 -5.29 13.53 0.51
C ASP A 73 -5.98 13.70 1.87
N LEU A 74 -7.10 13.01 2.11
CA LEU A 74 -7.82 13.10 3.39
C LEU A 74 -7.11 12.33 4.51
N THR A 75 -6.43 11.24 4.15
CA THR A 75 -5.65 10.47 5.12
C THR A 75 -4.39 11.22 5.55
N GLU A 76 -3.75 11.94 4.63
CA GLU A 76 -2.60 12.81 4.91
C GLU A 76 -2.99 13.97 5.83
N ILE A 77 -4.09 14.67 5.54
CA ILE A 77 -4.57 15.78 6.37
C ILE A 77 -4.83 15.34 7.82
N SER A 78 -5.41 14.15 8.01
CA SER A 78 -5.67 13.60 9.35
C SER A 78 -4.39 13.29 10.11
N GLN A 79 -3.40 12.71 9.42
CA GLN A 79 -2.10 12.38 10.01
C GLN A 79 -1.30 13.64 10.39
N GLU A 80 -1.29 14.66 9.54
CA GLU A 80 -0.56 15.91 9.81
C GLU A 80 -1.18 16.72 10.95
N LYS A 81 -2.51 16.79 11.02
CA LYS A 81 -3.22 17.65 11.99
C LYS A 81 -3.53 16.96 13.31
N SER A 82 -3.25 15.66 13.45
CA SER A 82 -3.71 14.85 14.60
C SER A 82 -5.21 14.97 14.85
N GLN A 83 -6.00 15.28 13.82
CA GLN A 83 -7.44 15.48 13.88
C GLN A 83 -8.13 14.28 13.25
N SER A 84 -9.21 13.81 13.88
CA SER A 84 -10.04 12.77 13.29
C SER A 84 -10.68 13.32 12.02
N ILE A 85 -10.72 12.52 10.95
CA ILE A 85 -11.43 12.87 9.71
C ILE A 85 -12.90 13.20 10.01
N ILE A 86 -13.49 12.55 11.01
CA ILE A 86 -14.86 12.83 11.47
C ILE A 86 -15.00 14.27 11.97
N ASP A 87 -14.01 14.78 12.70
CA ASP A 87 -14.04 16.15 13.23
C ASP A 87 -13.97 17.18 12.10
N ILE A 88 -13.17 16.90 11.06
CA ILE A 88 -13.05 17.75 9.87
C ILE A 88 -14.38 17.79 9.10
N LEU A 89 -15.01 16.63 8.90
CA LEU A 89 -16.31 16.55 8.22
C LEU A 89 -17.41 17.26 9.02
N GLN A 90 -17.41 17.11 10.35
CA GLN A 90 -18.38 17.76 11.22
C GLN A 90 -18.22 19.29 11.18
N ALA A 91 -16.99 19.79 11.24
CA ALA A 91 -16.72 21.23 11.12
C ALA A 91 -17.22 21.81 9.79
N GLN A 92 -17.05 21.09 8.68
CA GLN A 92 -17.54 21.54 7.38
C GLN A 92 -19.07 21.58 7.30
N VAL A 93 -19.76 20.60 7.89
CA VAL A 93 -21.23 20.58 7.97
C VAL A 93 -21.74 21.76 8.80
N ASP A 94 -21.05 22.07 9.91
CA ASP A 94 -21.45 23.17 10.78
C ASP A 94 -21.23 24.54 10.12
N ILE A 95 -20.16 24.71 9.33
CA ILE A 95 -19.94 25.91 8.51
C ILE A 95 -21.07 26.07 7.47
N GLN A 96 -21.41 25.01 6.73
CA GLN A 96 -22.47 25.07 5.72
C GLN A 96 -23.84 25.43 6.31
N ARG A 97 -24.13 24.99 7.55
CA ARG A 97 -25.36 25.35 8.26
C ARG A 97 -25.38 26.76 8.84
N ALA A 98 -24.21 27.36 9.06
CA ALA A 98 -24.10 28.74 9.54
C ALA A 98 -24.24 29.76 8.41
N ASP A 99 -24.01 29.33 7.17
CA ASP A 99 -24.14 30.14 5.95
C ASP A 99 -25.57 30.07 5.33
N GLU A 100 -26.49 29.29 5.91
CA GLU A 100 -27.94 29.25 5.63
C GLU A 100 -28.75 30.12 6.61
#